data_AF-A0A3C1F3N4-F1
#
_entry.id   AF-A0A3C1F3N4-F1
#
_cell.length_a   1.000
_cell.length_b   1.000
_cell.length_c   1.000
_cell.angle_alpha   90.00
_cell.angle_beta   90.00
_cell.angle_gamma   90.00
#
_symmetry.space_group_name_H-M   'P 1'
#
loop_
_entity.id
_entity.type
_entity.pdbx_description
1 polymer ?
#
loop_
_entity_poly.entity_id
_entity_poly.type
_entity_poly.pdbx_seq_one_letter_code
_entity_poly.pdbx_strand_id
1 'polypeptide(L)'
;MAEKCAGKAWGDHDWYPCRYTGKYEEVGKWWCGHHLPSRRETQRTAREDKWQAEWDAREARIAVGQAEAAEWDRRAALYPDLVAILHEWYDECENEDPDDPVTEDWRLQPWIEGELVVRTRELLKKADHD
;
A
#
# COMPACT_ATOMS: atom_id res chain seq x y z
N MET A 1 17.53 8.07 56.69
CA MET A 1 16.33 7.34 56.23
C MET A 1 16.33 7.38 54.71
N ALA A 2 16.04 6.28 54.02
CA ALA A 2 16.00 6.30 52.56
C ALA A 2 14.69 6.97 52.10
N GLU A 3 14.78 7.99 51.25
CA GLU A 3 13.59 8.72 50.80
C GLU A 3 12.72 7.88 49.85
N LYS A 4 11.40 8.04 49.95
CA LYS A 4 10.45 7.35 49.06
C LYS A 4 10.50 7.96 47.66
N CYS A 5 10.28 7.14 46.65
CA CYS A 5 10.16 7.64 45.29
C CYS A 5 8.95 8.59 45.15
N ALA A 6 9.16 9.75 44.55
CA ALA A 6 8.14 10.76 44.27
C ALA A 6 7.17 10.39 43.13
N GLY A 7 7.45 9.31 42.40
CA GLY A 7 6.63 8.83 41.28
C GLY A 7 5.36 8.11 41.73
N LYS A 8 4.41 7.99 40.80
CA LYS A 8 3.19 7.19 40.94
C LYS A 8 3.13 6.09 39.89
N ALA A 9 2.59 4.95 40.26
CA ALA A 9 2.27 3.85 39.37
C ALA A 9 0.76 3.83 39.11
N TRP A 10 0.36 3.51 37.89
CA TRP A 10 -1.03 3.27 37.54
C TRP A 10 -1.38 1.81 37.82
N GLY A 11 -2.48 1.56 38.52
CA GLY A 11 -3.01 0.22 38.81
C GLY A 11 -4.47 0.35 39.24
N ASP A 12 -5.28 -0.72 39.21
CA ASP A 12 -6.67 -0.74 39.70
C ASP A 12 -7.53 0.50 39.34
N HIS A 13 -7.30 1.07 38.16
CA HIS A 13 -7.95 2.30 37.65
C HIS A 13 -7.64 3.61 38.41
N ASP A 14 -6.58 3.65 39.22
CA ASP A 14 -6.10 4.85 39.93
C ASP A 14 -4.56 4.96 39.99
N TRP A 15 -4.07 6.12 40.43
CA TRP A 15 -2.65 6.41 40.64
C TRP A 15 -2.22 6.15 42.09
N TYR A 16 -1.39 5.13 42.29
CA TYR A 16 -0.83 4.81 43.60
C TYR A 16 0.60 5.34 43.75
N PRO A 17 1.00 5.78 44.96
CA PRO A 17 2.40 6.10 45.24
C PRO A 17 3.32 4.92 44.94
N CYS A 18 4.48 5.20 44.35
CA CYS A 18 5.48 4.18 44.07
C CYS A 18 5.95 3.50 45.36
N ARG A 19 5.87 2.17 45.42
CA ARG A 19 6.34 1.37 46.56
C ARG A 19 7.87 1.29 46.71
N TYR A 20 8.61 1.67 45.67
CA TYR A 20 10.08 1.55 45.64
C TYR A 20 10.75 2.77 46.28
N THR A 21 11.89 2.54 46.94
CA THR A 21 12.75 3.58 47.47
C THR A 21 13.38 4.41 46.34
N GLY A 22 13.51 5.72 46.57
CA GLY A 22 14.24 6.60 45.69
C GLY A 22 15.75 6.32 45.75
N LYS A 23 16.39 6.25 44.58
CA LYS A 23 17.83 6.01 44.41
C LYS A 23 18.54 7.17 43.70
N TYR A 24 17.78 8.03 43.02
CA TYR A 24 18.29 9.12 42.19
C TYR A 24 17.60 10.41 42.59
N GLU A 25 18.34 11.50 42.74
CA GLU A 25 17.78 12.82 43.04
C GLU A 25 17.68 13.65 41.76
N GLU A 26 16.50 14.19 41.45
CA GLU A 26 16.26 15.05 40.28
C GLU A 26 15.23 16.13 40.66
N VAL A 27 15.58 17.41 40.45
CA VAL A 27 14.74 18.58 40.79
C VAL A 27 14.30 18.59 42.27
N GLY A 28 15.23 18.26 43.18
CA GLY A 28 14.98 18.25 44.62
C GLY A 28 14.01 17.16 45.10
N LYS A 29 13.81 16.11 44.30
CA LYS A 29 12.97 14.95 44.64
C LYS A 29 13.73 13.65 44.41
N TRP A 30 13.42 12.63 45.19
CA TRP A 30 13.99 11.30 45.04
C TRP A 30 13.13 10.39 44.16
N TRP A 31 13.76 9.68 43.24
CA TRP A 31 13.12 8.86 42.21
C TRP A 31 13.71 7.45 42.19
N CYS A 32 12.88 6.45 41.88
CA CYS A 32 13.37 5.10 41.55
C CYS A 32 13.78 5.06 40.07
N GLY A 33 14.50 4.02 39.65
CA GLY A 33 14.99 3.89 38.27
C GLY A 33 13.89 3.81 37.19
N HIS A 34 12.64 3.54 37.57
CA HIS A 34 11.49 3.47 36.65
C HIS A 34 10.74 4.80 36.52
N HIS A 35 10.70 5.61 37.58
CA HIS A 35 9.98 6.90 37.58
C HIS A 35 10.89 8.10 37.38
N LEU A 36 12.20 7.90 37.22
CA LEU A 36 13.15 8.98 36.96
C LEU A 36 12.74 9.76 35.70
N PRO A 37 12.45 11.08 35.80
CA PRO A 37 11.89 11.86 34.70
C PRO A 37 12.74 11.80 33.43
N SER A 38 14.04 12.06 33.55
CA SER A 38 15.00 11.97 32.45
C SER A 38 14.94 10.65 31.67
N ARG A 39 14.87 9.50 32.37
CA ARG A 39 14.75 8.18 31.71
C ARG A 39 13.39 7.96 31.07
N ARG A 40 12.30 8.43 31.69
CA ARG A 40 10.96 8.32 31.10
C ARG A 40 10.85 9.18 29.84
N GLU A 41 11.44 10.37 29.84
CA GLU A 41 11.51 11.25 28.67
C GLU A 41 12.21 10.52 27.51
N THR A 42 13.40 9.97 27.74
CA THR A 42 14.13 9.19 26.71
C THR A 42 13.33 7.99 26.21
N GLN A 43 12.70 7.23 27.10
CA GLN A 43 11.87 6.08 26.70
C GLN A 43 10.62 6.50 25.94
N ARG A 44 10.04 7.66 26.28
CA ARG A 44 8.87 8.21 25.59
C ARG A 44 9.26 8.61 24.16
N THR A 45 10.32 9.40 24.00
CA THR A 45 10.81 9.81 22.68
C THR A 45 11.17 8.59 21.82
N ALA A 46 11.91 7.62 22.35
CA ALA A 46 12.25 6.42 21.58
C ALA A 46 11.01 5.61 21.14
N ARG A 47 9.93 5.62 21.94
CA ARG A 47 8.66 4.98 21.57
C ARG A 47 7.91 5.79 20.52
N GLU A 48 7.88 7.11 20.66
CA GLU A 48 7.28 8.04 19.69
C GLU A 48 7.97 7.92 18.34
N ASP A 49 9.31 7.93 18.30
CA ASP A 49 10.10 7.77 17.08
C ASP A 49 9.81 6.43 16.39
N LYS A 50 9.76 5.33 17.16
CA LYS A 50 9.42 4.02 16.62
C LYS A 50 8.01 3.99 16.06
N TRP A 51 7.05 4.54 16.80
CA TRP A 51 5.65 4.59 16.37
C TRP A 51 5.49 5.42 15.09
N GLN A 52 6.17 6.56 15.00
CA GLN A 52 6.18 7.40 13.80
C GLN A 52 6.76 6.64 12.61
N ALA A 53 7.90 5.96 12.78
CA ALA A 53 8.48 5.16 11.70
C ALA A 53 7.56 4.02 11.23
N GLU A 54 6.85 3.36 12.15
CA GLU A 54 5.86 2.33 11.82
C GLU A 54 4.64 2.93 11.10
N TRP A 55 4.22 4.13 11.50
CA TRP A 55 3.13 4.87 10.87
C TRP A 55 3.49 5.28 9.43
N ASP A 56 4.64 5.91 9.23
CA ASP A 56 5.12 6.34 7.91
C ASP A 56 5.27 5.15 6.95
N ALA A 57 5.81 4.03 7.44
CA ALA A 57 5.91 2.79 6.67
C ALA A 57 4.55 2.18 6.33
N ARG A 58 3.53 2.39 7.18
CA ARG A 58 2.15 1.98 6.88
C ARG A 58 1.53 2.88 5.81
N GLU A 59 1.66 4.19 5.93
CA GLU A 59 1.13 5.13 4.95
C GLU A 59 1.74 4.92 3.57
N ALA A 60 3.06 4.71 3.49
CA ALA A 60 3.74 4.40 2.24
C ALA A 60 3.19 3.12 1.58
N ARG A 61 2.94 2.06 2.36
CA ARG A 61 2.34 0.81 1.83
C ARG A 61 0.92 1.01 1.34
N ILE A 62 0.12 1.79 2.06
CA ILE A 62 -1.26 2.10 1.65
C ILE A 62 -1.25 2.89 0.33
N ALA A 63 -0.38 3.90 0.21
CA ALA A 63 -0.27 4.71 -1.00
C ALA A 63 0.12 3.87 -2.22
N VAL A 64 1.09 2.94 -2.09
CA VAL A 64 1.45 2.02 -3.17
C VAL A 64 0.28 1.11 -3.54
N GLY A 65 -0.40 0.52 -2.54
CA GLY A 65 -1.56 -0.34 -2.81
C GLY A 65 -2.73 0.39 -3.48
N GLN A 66 -2.94 1.67 -3.14
CA GLN A 66 -3.94 2.51 -3.81
C GLN A 66 -3.55 2.81 -5.26
N ALA A 67 -2.28 3.09 -5.53
CA ALA A 67 -1.79 3.32 -6.88
C ALA A 67 -1.91 2.06 -7.76
N GLU A 68 -1.57 0.88 -7.21
CA GLU A 68 -1.76 -0.40 -7.89
C GLU A 68 -3.24 -0.70 -8.15
N ALA A 69 -4.12 -0.47 -7.18
CA ALA A 69 -5.56 -0.65 -7.36
C ALA A 69 -6.11 0.28 -8.46
N ALA A 70 -5.73 1.55 -8.44
CA ALA A 70 -6.14 2.51 -9.48
C ALA A 70 -5.65 2.09 -10.88
N GLU A 71 -4.41 1.56 -10.98
CA GLU A 71 -3.90 1.02 -12.24
C GLU A 71 -4.71 -0.20 -12.72
N TRP A 72 -5.06 -1.11 -11.81
CA TRP A 72 -5.92 -2.24 -12.13
C TRP A 72 -7.31 -1.81 -12.58
N ASP A 73 -7.91 -0.80 -11.92
CA ASP A 73 -9.21 -0.26 -12.30
C ASP A 73 -9.16 0.40 -13.69
N ARG A 74 -8.10 1.16 -14.00
CA ARG A 74 -7.88 1.72 -15.36
C ARG A 74 -7.78 0.62 -16.41
N ARG A 75 -7.02 -0.45 -16.14
CA ARG A 75 -6.93 -1.61 -17.05
C ARG A 75 -8.27 -2.33 -17.18
N ALA A 76 -8.99 -2.51 -16.08
CA ALA A 76 -10.30 -3.16 -16.05
C ALA A 76 -11.30 -2.41 -16.95
N ALA A 77 -11.24 -1.08 -16.98
CA ALA A 77 -12.10 -0.25 -17.81
C ALA A 77 -11.92 -0.47 -19.32
N LEU A 78 -10.77 -0.99 -19.77
CA LEU A 78 -10.49 -1.29 -21.18
C LEU A 78 -11.01 -2.65 -21.64
N TYR A 79 -11.34 -3.57 -20.72
CA TYR A 79 -11.77 -4.92 -21.10
C TYR A 79 -13.01 -4.95 -21.99
N PRO A 80 -14.07 -4.15 -21.75
CA PRO A 80 -15.22 -4.14 -22.65
C PRO A 80 -14.85 -3.81 -24.10
N ASP A 81 -13.98 -2.82 -24.30
CA ASP A 81 -13.55 -2.39 -25.64
C ASP A 81 -12.67 -3.46 -26.31
N LEU A 82 -11.77 -4.09 -25.55
CA LEU A 82 -10.95 -5.21 -26.05
C LEU A 82 -11.80 -6.41 -26.45
N VAL A 83 -12.81 -6.74 -25.64
CA VAL A 83 -13.76 -7.82 -25.92
C VAL A 83 -14.59 -7.49 -27.15
N ALA A 84 -15.05 -6.24 -27.30
CA ALA A 84 -15.78 -5.80 -28.49
C ALA A 84 -14.95 -5.95 -29.78
N ILE A 85 -13.68 -5.53 -29.76
CA ILE A 85 -12.76 -5.69 -30.90
C ILE A 85 -12.56 -7.17 -31.25
N LEU A 86 -12.42 -8.05 -30.24
CA LEU A 86 -12.28 -9.49 -30.47
C LEU A 86 -13.55 -10.11 -31.05
N HIS A 87 -14.73 -9.66 -30.62
CA HIS A 87 -15.99 -10.10 -31.20
C HIS A 87 -16.16 -9.63 -32.65
N GLU A 88 -15.87 -8.36 -32.95
CA GLU A 88 -15.89 -7.84 -34.33
C GLU A 88 -14.98 -8.67 -35.24
N TRP A 89 -13.75 -8.94 -34.77
CA TRP A 89 -12.80 -9.76 -35.52
C TRP A 89 -13.29 -11.20 -35.72
N TYR A 90 -13.87 -11.81 -34.69
CA TYR A 90 -14.42 -13.17 -34.78
C TYR A 90 -15.58 -13.23 -35.78
N ASP A 91 -16.50 -12.27 -35.72
CA ASP A 91 -17.63 -12.18 -36.65
C ASP A 91 -17.15 -11.97 -38.09
N GLU A 92 -16.11 -11.15 -38.31
CA GLU A 92 -15.48 -11.00 -39.63
C GLU A 92 -14.92 -12.33 -40.16
N CYS A 93 -14.20 -13.08 -39.33
CA CYS A 93 -13.68 -14.39 -39.72
C CYS A 93 -14.76 -15.47 -39.94
N GLU A 94 -15.87 -15.45 -39.20
CA GLU A 94 -16.97 -16.42 -39.38
C GLU A 94 -17.77 -16.17 -40.67
N ASN A 95 -17.81 -14.92 -41.15
CA ASN A 95 -18.53 -14.53 -42.37
C ASN A 95 -17.69 -14.64 -43.66
N GLU A 96 -16.43 -15.07 -43.59
CA GLU A 96 -15.61 -15.38 -44.77
C GLU A 96 -16.07 -16.70 -45.42
N ASP A 97 -16.17 -16.70 -46.75
CA ASP A 97 -16.59 -17.88 -47.53
C ASP A 97 -15.55 -18.99 -47.40
N PRO A 98 -15.89 -20.17 -46.84
CA PRO A 98 -14.93 -21.26 -46.64
C PRO A 98 -14.39 -21.84 -47.96
N ASP A 99 -15.00 -21.51 -49.10
CA ASP A 99 -14.54 -21.89 -50.44
C ASP A 99 -13.71 -20.79 -51.15
N ASP A 100 -13.39 -19.66 -50.49
CA ASP A 100 -12.51 -18.61 -51.05
C ASP A 100 -11.06 -19.12 -51.11
N PRO A 101 -10.45 -19.26 -52.32
CA PRO A 101 -9.09 -19.80 -52.48
C PRO A 101 -7.97 -18.91 -51.91
N VAL A 102 -8.29 -17.72 -51.38
CA VAL A 102 -7.33 -16.85 -50.67
C VAL A 102 -7.13 -17.29 -49.20
N THR A 103 -8.01 -18.15 -48.66
CA THR A 103 -8.02 -18.53 -47.22
C THR A 103 -7.11 -19.71 -46.86
N GLU A 104 -6.48 -20.40 -47.83
CA GLU A 104 -5.69 -21.61 -47.57
C GLU A 104 -4.38 -21.34 -46.78
N ASP A 105 -4.00 -20.07 -46.61
CA ASP A 105 -2.88 -19.67 -45.75
C ASP A 105 -3.20 -18.45 -44.87
N TRP A 106 -4.28 -18.54 -44.10
CA TRP A 106 -4.59 -17.57 -43.02
C TRP A 106 -3.44 -17.39 -42.00
N ARG A 107 -2.45 -18.29 -41.97
CA ARG A 107 -1.21 -18.17 -41.17
C ARG A 107 -0.19 -17.20 -41.78
N LEU A 108 -0.42 -16.70 -43.00
CA LEU A 108 0.49 -15.80 -43.71
C LEU A 108 -0.09 -14.39 -43.97
N GLN A 109 -1.12 -13.95 -43.23
CA GLN A 109 -1.63 -12.58 -43.38
C GLN A 109 -1.13 -11.63 -42.28
N PRO A 110 0.05 -11.01 -42.43
CA PRO A 110 0.64 -10.08 -41.46
C PRO A 110 -0.20 -8.81 -41.22
N TRP A 111 -1.21 -8.52 -42.04
CA TRP A 111 -2.06 -7.34 -41.86
C TRP A 111 -3.16 -7.54 -40.80
N ILE A 112 -3.65 -8.77 -40.58
CA ILE A 112 -4.68 -9.04 -39.56
C ILE A 112 -4.08 -8.93 -38.16
N GLU A 113 -2.90 -9.52 -37.96
CA GLU A 113 -2.13 -9.29 -36.73
C GLU A 113 -1.72 -7.82 -36.61
N GLY A 114 -1.36 -7.16 -37.71
CA GLY A 114 -0.95 -5.76 -37.72
C GLY A 114 -2.03 -4.79 -37.24
N GLU A 115 -3.24 -4.89 -37.77
CA GLU A 115 -4.32 -3.94 -37.48
C GLU A 115 -4.93 -4.16 -36.09
N LEU A 116 -5.15 -5.41 -35.69
CA LEU A 116 -5.61 -5.75 -34.34
C LEU A 116 -4.58 -5.32 -33.29
N VAL A 117 -3.29 -5.57 -33.53
CA VAL A 117 -2.21 -5.14 -32.63
C VAL A 117 -2.09 -3.62 -32.61
N VAL A 118 -2.25 -2.92 -33.73
CA VAL A 118 -2.23 -1.46 -33.78
C VAL A 118 -3.41 -0.87 -32.99
N ARG A 119 -4.64 -1.33 -33.21
CA ARG A 119 -5.84 -0.84 -32.49
C ARG A 119 -5.75 -1.13 -30.99
N THR A 120 -5.31 -2.33 -30.61
CA THR A 120 -5.04 -2.68 -29.20
C THR A 120 -3.96 -1.78 -28.60
N ARG A 121 -2.87 -1.52 -29.32
CA ARG A 121 -1.78 -0.66 -28.87
C ARG A 121 -2.19 0.80 -28.77
N GLU A 122 -3.09 1.29 -29.63
CA GLU A 122 -3.66 2.64 -29.54
C GLU A 122 -4.59 2.81 -28.35
N LEU A 123 -5.41 1.79 -28.02
CA LEU A 123 -6.22 1.78 -26.80
C LEU A 123 -5.36 1.80 -25.55
N LEU A 124 -4.32 0.96 -25.49
CA LEU A 124 -3.38 0.95 -24.38
C LEU A 124 -2.65 2.29 -24.21
N LYS A 125 -2.25 2.94 -25.32
CA LYS A 125 -1.63 4.28 -25.28
C LYS A 125 -2.57 5.37 -24.75
N LYS A 126 -3.86 5.31 -25.07
CA LYS A 126 -4.86 6.27 -24.56
C LYS A 126 -5.03 6.11 -23.05
N ALA A 127 -5.05 4.88 -22.54
CA ALA A 127 -5.18 4.59 -21.12
C ALA A 127 -3.97 5.04 -20.27
N ASP A 128 -2.78 5.10 -20.87
CA ASP A 128 -1.56 5.59 -20.22
C ASP A 128 -1.52 7.14 -20.09
N HIS A 129 -2.44 7.88 -20.73
CA HIS A 129 -2.44 9.35 -20.78
C HIS A 129 -3.63 10.01 -20.04
N ASP A 130 -4.53 9.21 -19.46
CA ASP A 130 -5.66 9.64 -18.61
C ASP A 130 -5.42 9.26 -17.12
#